data_AF-A0A0Q9Y9W7-F1
#
_entry.id   AF-A0A0Q9Y9W7-F1
#
_cell.length_a   1.000
_cell.length_b   1.000
_cell.length_c   1.000
_cell.angle_alpha   90.00
_cell.angle_beta   90.00
_cell.angle_gamma   90.00
#
_symmetry.space_group_name_H-M   'P 1'
#
loop_
_entity.id
_entity.type
_entity.pdbx_description
1 polymer ?
#
loop_
_entity_poly.entity_id
_entity_poly.type
_entity_poly.pdbx_seq_one_letter_code
_entity_poly.pdbx_strand_id
1 'polypeptide(L)'
;MATLSNNTLFQGFIEEAQQEMSEDKVYFWVQVFEAYFRENEILTYNDITTAIYNGTPEKLEQLQENWSKLMEHQTQWDLEPEMNEKFRKIDDHFLLATTQRSFILDNVESLKSQLDQKSNELDILTQELEEARKTVDELKDIKTRIYTEFVAILGIFTAVVLGAFGSLQIIGSVFTNIKDVPTGKLLVFSSLTSIGVTILLFLLMKWISYIVQRDSNSKWGSSFKENIFLVMGLSVMLYIMIVGFFLYNSEPKNFIMQLFSEGVWGLIIFIIISLITVVFLIYCLVQIKKK
;
A
#
# COMPACT_ATOMS: atom_id res chain seq x y z
N MET A 1 4.00 -23.52 80.65
CA MET A 1 5.07 -23.03 79.76
C MET A 1 5.41 -24.14 78.78
N ALA A 2 4.85 -24.06 77.58
CA ALA A 2 5.27 -24.89 76.46
C ALA A 2 6.23 -24.03 75.63
N THR A 3 7.42 -24.55 75.36
CA THR A 3 8.43 -23.95 74.49
C THR A 3 7.87 -23.89 73.06
N LEU A 4 7.27 -22.76 72.69
CA LEU A 4 6.94 -22.44 71.31
C LEU A 4 8.26 -22.35 70.54
N SER A 5 8.42 -23.18 69.50
CA SER A 5 9.61 -23.13 68.66
C SER A 5 9.70 -21.78 67.96
N ASN A 6 10.93 -21.26 67.77
CA ASN A 6 11.19 -19.91 67.26
C ASN A 6 10.41 -19.54 65.99
N ASN A 7 10.16 -20.51 65.09
CA ASN A 7 9.42 -20.29 63.84
C ASN A 7 7.89 -20.11 64.01
N THR A 8 7.31 -20.45 65.16
CA THR A 8 5.84 -20.44 65.35
C THR A 8 5.31 -19.19 66.05
N LEU A 9 6.16 -18.49 66.82
CA LEU A 9 5.72 -17.36 67.64
C LEU A 9 5.43 -16.12 66.79
N PHE A 10 6.36 -15.74 65.92
CA PHE A 10 6.18 -14.58 65.05
C PHE A 10 5.09 -14.84 64.02
N GLN A 11 4.97 -16.05 63.47
CA GLN A 11 3.87 -16.40 62.56
C GLN A 11 2.51 -16.23 63.26
N GLY A 12 2.37 -16.71 64.50
CA GLY A 12 1.16 -16.51 65.29
C GLY A 12 0.86 -15.03 65.57
N PHE A 13 1.88 -14.23 65.90
CA PHE A 13 1.73 -12.79 66.05
C PHE A 13 1.26 -12.13 64.76
N ILE A 14 1.91 -12.43 63.63
CA ILE A 14 1.57 -11.88 62.32
C ILE A 14 0.12 -12.19 61.96
N GLU A 15 -0.35 -13.42 62.17
CA GLU A 15 -1.72 -13.81 61.87
C GLU A 15 -2.75 -13.02 62.69
N GLU A 16 -2.48 -12.81 63.98
CA GLU A 16 -3.36 -12.03 64.85
C GLU A 16 -3.27 -10.52 64.59
N ALA A 17 -2.07 -10.01 64.35
CA ALA A 17 -1.81 -8.58 64.15
C ALA A 17 -2.27 -8.08 62.77
N GLN A 18 -2.67 -8.96 61.85
CA GLN A 18 -3.37 -8.59 60.62
C GLN A 18 -4.84 -8.19 60.84
N GLN A 19 -5.35 -8.28 62.06
CA GLN A 19 -6.69 -7.83 62.47
C GLN A 19 -6.56 -6.82 63.61
N GLU A 20 -7.58 -5.99 63.84
CA GLU A 20 -7.58 -5.03 64.95
C GLU A 20 -7.33 -5.74 66.30
N MET A 21 -6.30 -5.30 67.03
CA MET A 21 -5.98 -5.84 68.35
C MET A 21 -6.51 -4.94 69.47
N SER A 22 -7.12 -5.56 70.48
CA SER A 22 -7.46 -4.88 71.74
C SER A 22 -6.21 -4.60 72.58
N GLU A 23 -6.27 -3.60 73.48
CA GLU A 23 -5.16 -3.26 74.38
C GLU A 23 -4.67 -4.46 75.20
N ASP A 24 -5.59 -5.29 75.72
CA ASP A 24 -5.25 -6.51 76.46
C ASP A 24 -4.41 -7.49 75.63
N LYS A 25 -4.71 -7.60 74.33
CA LYS A 25 -3.95 -8.45 73.40
C LYS A 25 -2.58 -7.87 73.08
N VAL A 26 -2.50 -6.55 72.92
CA VAL A 26 -1.21 -5.86 72.74
C VAL A 26 -0.31 -6.10 73.94
N TYR A 27 -0.85 -5.96 75.16
CA TYR A 27 -0.13 -6.23 76.41
C TYR A 27 0.35 -7.69 76.51
N PHE A 28 -0.52 -8.65 76.15
CA PHE A 28 -0.15 -10.06 76.08
C PHE A 28 1.04 -10.30 75.15
N TRP A 29 1.01 -9.72 73.95
CA TRP A 29 2.08 -9.90 72.97
C TRP A 29 3.40 -9.24 73.39
N VAL A 30 3.38 -8.08 74.07
CA VAL A 30 4.59 -7.49 74.69
C VAL A 30 5.25 -8.49 75.64
N GLN A 31 4.47 -9.08 76.56
CA GLN A 31 4.98 -10.06 77.52
C GLN A 31 5.53 -11.33 76.85
N VAL A 32 4.86 -11.81 75.80
CA VAL A 32 5.28 -12.99 75.02
C VAL A 32 6.61 -12.72 74.33
N PHE A 33 6.78 -11.54 73.71
CA PHE A 33 8.04 -11.16 73.07
C PHE A 33 9.16 -10.95 74.09
N GLU A 34 8.89 -10.32 75.23
CA GLU A 34 9.89 -10.17 76.30
C GLU A 34 10.40 -11.54 76.80
N ALA A 35 9.49 -12.48 77.06
CA ALA A 35 9.87 -13.82 77.49
C ALA A 35 10.70 -14.53 76.42
N TYR A 36 10.29 -14.42 75.16
CA TYR A 36 10.99 -15.02 74.02
C TYR A 36 12.42 -14.45 73.86
N PHE A 37 12.59 -13.13 73.94
CA PHE A 37 13.88 -12.47 73.76
C PHE A 37 14.85 -12.67 74.93
N ARG A 38 14.38 -13.05 76.12
CA ARG A 38 15.28 -13.44 77.24
C ARG A 38 15.96 -14.78 76.97
N GLU A 39 15.26 -15.70 76.32
CA GLU A 39 15.74 -17.06 76.08
C GLU A 39 16.39 -17.25 74.70
N ASN A 40 16.16 -16.33 73.76
CA ASN A 40 16.60 -16.45 72.37
C ASN A 40 17.39 -15.24 71.88
N GLU A 41 18.51 -15.50 71.21
CA GLU A 41 19.33 -14.49 70.53
C GLU A 41 18.89 -14.24 69.07
N ILE A 42 18.21 -15.21 68.45
CA ILE A 42 17.86 -15.18 67.02
C ILE A 42 16.51 -14.48 66.80
N LEU A 43 16.52 -13.44 65.98
CA LEU A 43 15.34 -12.72 65.51
C LEU A 43 14.83 -13.33 64.19
N THR A 44 13.51 -13.50 64.06
CA THR A 44 12.88 -14.19 62.91
C THR A 44 12.50 -13.23 61.78
N TYR A 45 13.52 -12.53 61.25
CA TYR A 45 13.38 -11.60 60.12
C TYR A 45 12.68 -12.20 58.89
N ASN A 46 12.87 -13.49 58.65
CA ASN A 46 12.22 -14.19 57.54
C ASN A 46 10.69 -14.20 57.64
N ASP A 47 10.12 -14.35 58.84
CA ASP A 47 8.66 -14.37 59.03
C ASP A 47 8.06 -12.99 58.74
N ILE A 48 8.73 -11.93 59.20
CA ILE A 48 8.34 -10.53 58.96
C ILE A 48 8.40 -10.20 57.47
N THR A 49 9.52 -10.55 56.81
CA THR A 49 9.67 -10.34 55.37
C THR A 49 8.60 -11.11 54.60
N THR A 50 8.35 -12.38 54.95
CA THR A 50 7.33 -13.21 54.30
C THR A 50 5.93 -12.63 54.48
N ALA A 51 5.60 -12.15 55.67
CA ALA A 51 4.34 -11.49 55.97
C ALA A 51 4.14 -10.23 55.14
N ILE A 52 5.17 -9.39 55.05
CA ILE A 52 5.13 -8.14 54.30
C ILE A 52 4.94 -8.40 52.80
N TYR A 53 5.70 -9.32 52.22
CA TYR A 53 5.64 -9.57 50.77
C TYR A 53 4.34 -10.27 50.35
N ASN A 54 3.77 -11.13 51.19
CA ASN A 54 2.54 -11.86 50.89
C ASN A 54 1.25 -11.15 51.35
N GLY A 55 1.36 -10.10 52.16
CA GLY A 55 0.21 -9.38 52.69
C GLY A 55 -0.47 -8.49 51.65
N THR A 56 -1.80 -8.36 51.79
CA THR A 56 -2.57 -7.32 51.06
C THR A 56 -2.34 -5.96 51.72
N PRO A 57 -2.48 -4.83 50.98
CA PRO A 57 -2.28 -3.49 51.54
C PRO A 57 -3.01 -3.26 52.87
N GLU A 58 -4.26 -3.70 52.97
CA GLU A 58 -5.11 -3.52 54.15
C GLU A 58 -4.58 -4.31 55.37
N LYS A 59 -4.14 -5.54 55.14
CA LYS A 59 -3.56 -6.39 56.19
C LYS A 59 -2.22 -5.86 56.69
N LEU A 60 -1.45 -5.23 55.80
CA LEU A 60 -0.15 -4.64 56.13
C LEU A 60 -0.30 -3.34 56.92
N GLU A 61 -1.26 -2.49 56.54
CA GLU A 61 -1.61 -1.31 57.35
C GLU A 61 -2.02 -1.72 58.76
N GLN A 62 -2.90 -2.71 58.89
CA GLN A 62 -3.35 -3.19 60.20
C GLN A 62 -2.19 -3.78 61.03
N LEU A 63 -1.31 -4.55 60.39
CA LEU A 63 -0.11 -5.11 61.01
C LEU A 63 0.84 -4.02 61.49
N GLN A 64 1.06 -2.98 60.68
CA GLN A 64 1.92 -1.86 61.04
C GLN A 64 1.34 -1.03 62.19
N GLU A 65 0.04 -0.78 62.17
CA GLU A 65 -0.66 -0.07 63.25
C GLU A 65 -0.53 -0.82 64.58
N ASN A 66 -0.78 -2.13 64.54
CA ASN A 66 -0.69 -2.99 65.71
C ASN A 66 0.73 -3.16 66.24
N TRP A 67 1.73 -3.23 65.35
CA TRP A 67 3.14 -3.21 65.75
C TRP A 67 3.52 -1.87 66.40
N SER A 68 3.02 -0.75 65.87
CA SER A 68 3.23 0.58 66.45
C SER A 68 2.64 0.70 67.85
N LYS A 69 1.42 0.18 68.06
CA LYS A 69 0.79 0.09 69.39
C LYS A 69 1.65 -0.73 70.36
N LEU A 70 2.21 -1.84 69.90
CA LEU A 70 3.09 -2.69 70.70
C LEU A 70 4.36 -1.94 71.12
N MET A 71 5.02 -1.25 70.20
CA MET A 71 6.23 -0.45 70.46
C MET A 71 5.97 0.72 71.41
N GLU A 72 4.81 1.38 71.29
CA GLU A 72 4.40 2.45 72.21
C GLU A 72 4.22 1.92 73.64
N HIS A 73 3.56 0.77 73.81
CA HIS A 73 3.35 0.15 75.12
C HIS A 73 4.67 -0.37 75.71
N GLN A 74 5.54 -0.96 74.89
CA GLN A 74 6.87 -1.41 75.31
C GLN A 74 7.69 -0.27 75.91
N THR A 75 7.64 0.93 75.31
CA THR A 75 8.40 2.11 75.76
C THR A 75 7.98 2.59 77.16
N GLN A 76 6.77 2.25 77.61
CA GLN A 76 6.29 2.57 78.96
C GLN A 76 6.89 1.66 80.04
N TRP A 77 7.54 0.55 79.65
CA TRP A 77 8.16 -0.40 80.56
C TRP A 77 9.65 -0.10 80.66
N ASP A 78 10.20 -0.10 81.87
CA ASP A 78 11.63 0.07 82.14
C ASP A 78 12.39 -1.23 81.82
N LEU A 79 12.46 -1.59 80.54
CA LEU A 79 13.11 -2.80 80.06
C LEU A 79 14.64 -2.65 80.05
N GLU A 80 15.33 -3.78 80.25
CA GLU A 80 16.78 -3.85 80.13
C GLU A 80 17.25 -3.35 78.74
N PRO A 81 18.38 -2.63 78.63
CA PRO A 81 18.85 -2.04 77.38
C PRO A 81 18.97 -3.03 76.21
N GLU A 82 19.38 -4.27 76.47
CA GLU A 82 19.51 -5.33 75.46
C GLU A 82 18.15 -5.74 74.87
N MET A 83 17.09 -5.71 75.69
CA MET A 83 15.72 -6.01 75.27
C MET A 83 15.19 -4.92 74.34
N ASN A 84 15.37 -3.65 74.72
CA ASN A 84 15.03 -2.49 73.89
C ASN A 84 15.73 -2.54 72.53
N GLU A 85 16.98 -3.00 72.49
CA GLU A 85 17.70 -3.17 71.23
C GLU A 85 17.08 -4.23 70.32
N LYS A 86 16.59 -5.35 70.88
CA LYS A 86 15.93 -6.41 70.10
C LYS A 86 14.60 -5.95 69.50
N PHE A 87 13.78 -5.22 70.26
CA PHE A 87 12.54 -4.61 69.75
C PHE A 87 12.83 -3.61 68.62
N ARG A 88 13.81 -2.71 68.82
CA ARG A 88 14.23 -1.77 67.78
C ARG A 88 14.71 -2.46 66.50
N LYS A 89 15.48 -3.55 66.63
CA LYS A 89 15.94 -4.33 65.46
C LYS A 89 14.79 -4.91 64.64
N ILE A 90 13.71 -5.33 65.30
CA ILE A 90 12.52 -5.84 64.61
C ILE A 90 11.76 -4.70 63.92
N ASP A 91 11.61 -3.58 64.61
CA ASP A 91 10.97 -2.37 64.07
C ASP A 91 11.71 -1.86 62.82
N ASP A 92 13.05 -1.75 62.91
CA ASP A 92 13.92 -1.41 61.79
C ASP A 92 13.73 -2.39 60.62
N HIS A 93 13.59 -3.70 60.92
CA HIS A 93 13.40 -4.70 59.89
C HIS A 93 12.01 -4.63 59.23
N PHE A 94 10.97 -4.33 60.02
CA PHE A 94 9.62 -4.10 59.51
C PHE A 94 9.59 -2.91 58.55
N LEU A 95 10.21 -1.79 58.95
CA LEU A 95 10.35 -0.59 58.13
C LEU A 95 11.12 -0.87 56.84
N LEU A 96 12.25 -1.59 56.93
CA LEU A 96 13.07 -1.94 55.78
C LEU A 96 12.30 -2.81 54.78
N ALA A 97 11.69 -3.89 55.24
CA ALA A 97 10.95 -4.82 54.36
C ALA A 97 9.73 -4.13 53.72
N THR A 98 9.04 -3.26 54.44
CA THR A 98 7.92 -2.47 53.92
C THR A 98 8.39 -1.49 52.84
N THR A 99 9.48 -0.78 53.10
CA THR A 99 10.09 0.16 52.15
C THR A 99 10.55 -0.55 50.88
N GLN A 100 11.21 -1.71 51.02
CA GLN A 100 11.64 -2.53 49.89
C GLN A 100 10.46 -3.02 49.04
N ARG A 101 9.38 -3.49 49.68
CA ARG A 101 8.16 -3.91 48.98
C ARG A 101 7.56 -2.75 48.19
N SER A 102 7.41 -1.57 48.80
CA SER A 102 6.90 -0.38 48.13
C SER A 102 7.73 -0.05 46.88
N PHE A 103 9.06 0.02 47.04
CA PHE A 103 9.96 0.29 45.92
C PHE A 103 9.84 -0.74 44.79
N ILE A 104 9.68 -2.03 45.12
CA ILE A 104 9.47 -3.09 44.12
C ILE A 104 8.14 -2.88 43.39
N LEU A 105 7.05 -2.60 44.11
CA LEU A 105 5.73 -2.38 43.52
C LEU A 105 5.71 -1.16 42.60
N ASP A 106 6.30 -0.05 43.03
CA ASP A 106 6.41 1.18 42.21
C ASP A 106 7.17 0.92 40.91
N ASN A 107 8.26 0.13 40.99
CA ASN A 107 9.02 -0.25 39.80
C ASN A 107 8.24 -1.20 38.88
N VAL A 108 7.50 -2.15 39.44
CA VAL A 108 6.64 -3.07 38.66
C VAL A 108 5.54 -2.29 37.94
N GLU A 109 4.92 -1.31 38.61
CA GLU A 109 3.90 -0.45 37.99
C GLU A 109 4.50 0.41 36.88
N SER A 110 5.67 1.02 37.11
CA SER A 110 6.39 1.78 36.09
C SER A 110 6.77 0.91 34.88
N LEU A 111 7.26 -0.32 35.13
CA LEU A 111 7.60 -1.27 34.06
C LEU A 111 6.36 -1.69 33.27
N LYS A 112 5.23 -1.92 33.93
CA LYS A 112 3.97 -2.23 33.27
C LYS A 112 3.51 -1.09 32.36
N SER A 113 3.57 0.15 32.85
CA SER A 113 3.24 1.33 32.06
C SER A 113 4.14 1.49 30.82
N GLN A 114 5.45 1.28 30.99
CA GLN A 114 6.40 1.29 29.87
C GLN A 114 6.14 0.17 28.86
N LEU A 115 5.76 -1.02 29.33
CA LEU A 115 5.41 -2.16 28.48
C LEU A 115 4.14 -1.88 27.68
N ASP A 116 3.11 -1.33 28.32
CA ASP A 116 1.85 -0.96 27.66
C ASP A 116 2.10 0.12 26.58
N GLN A 117 2.93 1.11 26.88
CA GLN A 117 3.35 2.13 25.89
C GLN A 117 4.09 1.49 24.71
N LYS A 118 5.03 0.56 24.96
CA LYS A 118 5.77 -0.13 23.91
C LYS A 118 4.91 -1.06 23.08
N SER A 119 3.91 -1.71 23.69
CA SER A 119 2.92 -2.52 22.97
C SER A 119 2.11 -1.65 21.99
N ASN A 120 1.63 -0.50 22.44
CA ASN A 120 0.89 0.43 21.58
C ASN A 120 1.77 0.97 20.42
N GLU A 121 3.04 1.27 20.69
CA GLU A 121 4.00 1.70 19.65
C GLU A 121 4.21 0.59 18.60
N LEU A 122 4.31 -0.67 19.03
CA LEU A 122 4.44 -1.83 18.13
C LEU A 122 3.19 -2.05 17.27
N ASP A 123 1.99 -1.84 17.82
CA ASP A 123 0.74 -1.96 17.06
C ASP A 123 0.66 -0.91 15.94
N ILE A 124 1.03 0.34 16.25
CA ILE A 124 1.12 1.43 15.26
C ILE A 124 2.14 1.10 14.17
N LEU A 125 3.35 0.69 14.56
CA LEU A 125 4.42 0.30 13.62
C LEU A 125 3.98 -0.86 12.71
N THR A 126 3.22 -1.81 13.25
CA THR A 126 2.70 -2.95 12.48
C THR A 126 1.70 -2.50 11.43
N GLN A 127 0.80 -1.57 11.78
CA GLN A 127 -0.15 -0.99 10.85
C GLN A 127 0.56 -0.19 9.75
N GLU A 128 1.51 0.68 10.11
CA GLU A 128 2.30 1.46 9.14
C GLU A 128 3.07 0.56 8.17
N LEU A 129 3.60 -0.56 8.65
CA LEU A 129 4.32 -1.54 7.82
C LEU A 129 3.38 -2.27 6.84
N GLU A 130 2.14 -2.56 7.24
CA GLU A 130 1.14 -3.14 6.35
C GLU A 130 0.73 -2.15 5.24
N GLU A 131 0.53 -0.88 5.59
CA GLU A 131 0.24 0.19 4.62
C GLU A 131 1.39 0.38 3.63
N ALA A 132 2.64 0.47 4.12
CA ALA A 132 3.83 0.56 3.28
C ALA A 132 3.94 -0.63 2.32
N ARG A 133 3.63 -1.84 2.79
CA ARG A 133 3.63 -3.04 1.94
C ARG A 133 2.59 -2.96 0.83
N LYS A 134 1.37 -2.49 1.12
CA LYS A 134 0.32 -2.27 0.10
C LYS A 134 0.77 -1.27 -0.96
N THR A 135 1.35 -0.14 -0.55
CA THR A 135 1.89 0.85 -1.48
C THR A 135 3.00 0.27 -2.35
N VAL A 136 3.89 -0.55 -1.80
CA VAL A 136 4.96 -1.22 -2.57
C VAL A 136 4.38 -2.16 -3.61
N ASP A 137 3.33 -2.92 -3.29
CA ASP A 137 2.70 -3.83 -4.23
C ASP A 137 1.96 -3.08 -5.34
N GLU A 138 1.24 -2.00 -5.01
CA GLU A 138 0.65 -1.09 -6.01
C GLU A 138 1.71 -0.48 -6.95
N LEU A 139 2.86 -0.08 -6.41
CA LEU A 139 3.97 0.46 -7.20
C LEU A 139 4.56 -0.59 -8.15
N LYS A 140 4.63 -1.86 -7.77
CA LYS A 140 5.09 -2.94 -8.67
C LYS A 140 4.12 -3.13 -9.85
N ASP A 141 2.82 -3.05 -9.58
CA ASP A 141 1.79 -3.17 -10.62
C ASP A 141 1.84 -1.97 -11.57
N ILE A 142 1.93 -0.76 -11.04
CA ILE A 142 2.10 0.47 -11.83
C ILE A 142 3.38 0.39 -12.67
N LYS A 143 4.51 -0.04 -12.09
CA LYS A 143 5.79 -0.22 -12.79
C LYS A 143 5.61 -1.16 -13.98
N THR A 144 5.03 -2.34 -13.75
CA THR A 144 4.80 -3.35 -14.80
C THR A 144 3.90 -2.82 -15.92
N ARG A 145 2.85 -2.08 -15.57
CA ARG A 145 1.96 -1.42 -16.52
C ARG A 145 2.71 -0.38 -17.36
N ILE A 146 3.46 0.51 -16.72
CA ILE A 146 4.26 1.55 -17.38
C ILE A 146 5.27 0.94 -18.36
N TYR A 147 5.98 -0.13 -18.00
CA TYR A 147 6.89 -0.81 -18.94
C TYR A 147 6.17 -1.35 -20.17
N THR A 148 4.99 -1.93 -19.98
CA THR A 148 4.18 -2.45 -21.08
C THR A 148 3.72 -1.32 -22.00
N GLU A 149 3.29 -0.19 -21.43
CA GLU A 149 2.90 1.02 -22.18
C GLU A 149 4.09 1.62 -22.94
N PHE A 150 5.28 1.70 -22.33
CA PHE A 150 6.49 2.17 -23.00
C PHE A 150 6.89 1.28 -24.17
N VAL A 151 6.87 -0.04 -24.00
CA VAL A 151 7.16 -0.97 -25.10
C VAL A 151 6.15 -0.81 -26.24
N ALA A 152 4.87 -0.61 -25.92
CA ALA A 152 3.85 -0.32 -26.92
C ALA A 152 4.15 0.99 -27.67
N ILE A 153 4.34 2.11 -26.95
CA ILE A 153 4.65 3.43 -27.54
C ILE A 153 5.91 3.35 -28.41
N LEU A 154 6.93 2.62 -27.97
CA LEU A 154 8.16 2.43 -28.76
C LEU A 154 7.87 1.66 -30.04
N GLY A 155 7.13 0.54 -29.98
CA GLY A 155 6.76 -0.23 -31.16
C GLY A 155 5.95 0.59 -32.18
N ILE A 156 5.06 1.44 -31.68
CA ILE A 156 4.28 2.40 -32.47
C ILE A 156 5.18 3.41 -33.16
N PHE A 157 6.05 4.05 -32.40
CA PHE A 157 6.98 5.05 -32.91
C PHE A 157 7.89 4.43 -33.98
N THR A 158 8.42 3.24 -33.73
CA THR A 158 9.21 2.49 -34.72
C THR A 158 8.41 2.21 -35.99
N ALA A 159 7.16 1.75 -35.88
CA ALA A 159 6.34 1.47 -37.05
C ALA A 159 6.01 2.74 -37.87
N VAL A 160 5.71 3.85 -37.21
CA VAL A 160 5.46 5.15 -37.87
C VAL A 160 6.72 5.65 -38.56
N VAL A 161 7.88 5.60 -37.89
CA VAL A 161 9.16 6.05 -38.45
C VAL A 161 9.58 5.19 -39.64
N LEU A 162 9.51 3.86 -39.51
CA LEU A 162 9.82 2.93 -40.60
C LEU A 162 8.84 3.09 -41.77
N GLY A 163 7.54 3.29 -41.50
CA GLY A 163 6.53 3.56 -42.53
C GLY A 163 6.74 4.90 -43.24
N ALA A 164 7.08 5.96 -42.50
CA ALA A 164 7.36 7.28 -43.04
C ALA A 164 8.63 7.27 -43.90
N PHE A 165 9.76 6.76 -43.38
CA PHE A 165 11.00 6.71 -44.16
C PHE A 165 10.94 5.72 -45.32
N GLY A 166 10.27 4.57 -45.14
CA GLY A 166 10.03 3.62 -46.22
C GLY A 166 9.18 4.23 -47.35
N SER A 167 8.10 4.95 -46.99
CA SER A 167 7.25 5.61 -48.00
C SER A 167 7.98 6.76 -48.71
N LEU A 168 8.78 7.57 -48.01
CA LEU A 168 9.59 8.63 -48.61
C LEU A 168 10.62 8.07 -49.61
N GLN A 169 11.23 6.93 -49.31
CA GLN A 169 12.19 6.28 -50.21
C GLN A 169 11.50 5.78 -51.49
N ILE A 170 10.31 5.18 -51.36
CA ILE A 170 9.51 4.75 -52.51
C ILE A 170 9.08 5.95 -53.36
N ILE A 171 8.57 7.02 -52.73
CA ILE A 171 8.19 8.25 -53.43
C ILE A 171 9.40 8.85 -54.17
N GLY A 172 10.56 8.91 -53.52
CA GLY A 172 11.81 9.36 -54.15
C GLY A 172 12.16 8.55 -55.40
N SER A 173 12.05 7.22 -55.33
CA SER A 173 12.30 6.33 -56.48
C SER A 173 11.30 6.54 -57.63
N VAL A 174 10.05 6.90 -57.32
CA VAL A 174 9.04 7.22 -58.34
C VAL A 174 9.38 8.52 -59.05
N PHE A 175 9.78 9.56 -58.31
CA PHE A 175 10.17 10.85 -58.89
C PHE A 175 11.44 10.76 -59.74
N THR A 176 12.43 9.93 -59.38
CA THR A 176 13.64 9.76 -60.18
C THR A 176 13.37 9.08 -61.52
N ASN A 177 12.38 8.17 -61.59
CA ASN A 177 12.05 7.41 -62.80
C ASN A 177 10.93 8.06 -63.65
N ILE A 178 10.50 9.27 -63.32
CA ILE A 178 9.32 9.91 -63.94
C ILE A 178 9.52 10.24 -65.43
N LYS A 179 10.78 10.33 -65.89
CA LYS A 179 11.12 10.65 -67.29
C LYS A 179 11.12 9.44 -68.21
N ASP A 180 11.39 8.25 -67.67
CA ASP A 180 11.59 7.03 -68.46
C ASP A 180 10.36 6.10 -68.45
N VAL A 181 9.37 6.38 -67.61
CA VAL A 181 8.19 5.53 -67.41
C VAL A 181 6.91 6.23 -67.87
N PRO A 182 6.02 5.57 -68.64
CA PRO A 182 4.73 6.14 -69.02
C PRO A 182 3.92 6.60 -67.81
N THR A 183 3.35 7.81 -67.88
CA THR A 183 2.64 8.47 -66.77
C THR A 183 1.52 7.61 -66.18
N GLY A 184 0.81 6.83 -67.00
CA GLY A 184 -0.22 5.89 -66.53
C GLY A 184 0.33 4.81 -65.60
N LYS A 185 1.48 4.20 -65.95
CA LYS A 185 2.14 3.18 -65.12
C LYS A 185 2.60 3.76 -63.78
N LEU A 186 3.07 5.00 -63.80
CA LEU A 186 3.50 5.74 -62.61
C LEU A 186 2.33 6.07 -61.69
N LEU A 187 1.18 6.49 -62.24
CA LEU A 187 -0.06 6.76 -61.50
C LEU A 187 -0.63 5.49 -60.85
N VAL A 188 -0.64 4.36 -61.55
CA VAL A 188 -1.12 3.08 -61.00
C VAL A 188 -0.21 2.60 -59.86
N PHE A 189 1.12 2.64 -60.06
CA PHE A 189 2.04 2.17 -59.02
C PHE A 189 2.04 3.08 -57.79
N SER A 190 2.04 4.40 -57.99
CA SER A 190 1.99 5.37 -56.88
C SER A 190 0.68 5.29 -56.08
N SER A 191 -0.48 5.20 -56.74
CA SER A 191 -1.77 5.03 -56.05
C SER A 191 -1.85 3.71 -55.27
N LEU A 192 -1.34 2.60 -55.83
CA LEU A 192 -1.29 1.31 -55.15
C LEU A 192 -0.41 1.35 -53.90
N THR A 193 0.80 1.93 -54.00
CA THR A 193 1.70 2.10 -52.84
C THR A 193 1.10 3.02 -51.76
N SER A 194 0.45 4.12 -52.17
CA SER A 194 -0.23 5.06 -51.27
C SER A 194 -1.40 4.41 -50.51
N ILE A 195 -2.19 3.56 -51.20
CA ILE A 195 -3.25 2.75 -50.56
C ILE A 195 -2.64 1.82 -49.51
N GLY A 196 -1.56 1.11 -49.86
CA GLY A 196 -0.87 0.20 -48.93
C GLY A 196 -0.36 0.91 -47.68
N VAL A 197 0.34 2.04 -47.84
CA VAL A 197 0.86 2.85 -46.72
C VAL A 197 -0.27 3.42 -45.86
N THR A 198 -1.35 3.91 -46.47
CA THR A 198 -2.50 4.47 -45.75
C THR A 198 -3.22 3.41 -44.90
N ILE A 199 -3.43 2.21 -45.46
CA ILE A 199 -4.04 1.08 -44.73
C ILE A 199 -3.14 0.63 -43.57
N LEU A 200 -1.82 0.54 -43.82
CA LEU A 200 -0.85 0.16 -42.79
C LEU A 200 -0.83 1.16 -41.63
N LEU A 201 -0.77 2.47 -41.92
CA LEU A 201 -0.81 3.52 -40.90
C LEU A 201 -2.12 3.49 -40.11
N PHE A 202 -3.24 3.27 -40.78
CA PHE A 202 -4.53 3.17 -40.10
C PHE A 202 -4.64 1.96 -39.19
N LEU A 203 -4.15 0.79 -39.62
CA LEU A 203 -4.09 -0.40 -38.78
C LEU A 203 -3.23 -0.13 -37.54
N LEU A 204 -2.07 0.51 -37.70
CA LEU A 204 -1.23 0.91 -36.58
C LEU A 204 -1.98 1.85 -35.62
N MET A 205 -2.63 2.90 -36.13
CA MET A 205 -3.46 3.83 -35.33
C MET A 205 -4.62 3.15 -34.59
N LYS A 206 -5.29 2.19 -35.21
CA LYS A 206 -6.35 1.38 -34.56
C LYS A 206 -5.77 0.48 -33.47
N TRP A 207 -4.64 -0.18 -33.74
CA TRP A 207 -3.93 -0.99 -32.76
C TRP A 207 -3.46 -0.14 -31.55
N ILE A 208 -2.94 1.07 -31.81
CA ILE A 208 -2.59 2.06 -30.79
C ILE A 208 -3.79 2.37 -29.90
N SER A 209 -4.91 2.77 -30.52
CA SER A 209 -6.13 3.10 -29.79
C SER A 209 -6.62 1.94 -28.93
N TYR A 210 -6.46 0.71 -29.40
CA TYR A 210 -6.87 -0.49 -28.67
C TYR A 210 -5.94 -0.79 -27.47
N ILE A 211 -4.63 -0.66 -27.63
CA ILE A 211 -3.68 -0.85 -26.54
C ILE A 211 -3.84 0.23 -25.47
N VAL A 212 -4.10 1.48 -25.88
CA VAL A 212 -4.24 2.63 -24.97
C VAL A 212 -5.60 2.63 -24.23
N GLN A 213 -6.71 2.24 -24.87
CA GLN A 213 -8.05 2.29 -24.27
C GLN A 213 -8.52 0.95 -23.68
N ARG A 214 -7.65 0.24 -22.97
CA ARG A 214 -7.88 -1.16 -22.54
C ARG A 214 -9.14 -1.41 -21.67
N ASP A 215 -9.81 -0.36 -21.18
CA ASP A 215 -11.06 -0.42 -20.38
C ASP A 215 -12.31 0.17 -21.07
N SER A 216 -12.16 0.75 -22.26
CA SER A 216 -13.31 1.27 -22.99
C SER A 216 -13.99 0.12 -23.71
N ASN A 217 -15.28 -0.10 -23.42
CA ASN A 217 -16.24 -0.96 -24.12
C ASN A 217 -16.46 -0.54 -25.60
N SER A 218 -15.42 0.02 -26.22
CA SER A 218 -15.30 0.35 -27.63
C SER A 218 -15.35 -0.94 -28.42
N LYS A 219 -16.58 -1.29 -28.81
CA LYS A 219 -16.81 -2.32 -29.81
C LYS A 219 -15.91 -2.01 -31.00
N TRP A 220 -15.24 -3.05 -31.49
CA TRP A 220 -14.40 -3.01 -32.68
C TRP A 220 -15.28 -2.73 -33.90
N GLY A 221 -15.68 -1.46 -34.03
CA GLY A 221 -16.57 -0.99 -35.07
C GLY A 221 -15.81 -0.94 -36.37
N SER A 222 -16.13 -1.87 -37.27
CA SER A 222 -15.84 -1.74 -38.70
C SER A 222 -16.78 -0.73 -39.38
N SER A 223 -17.57 0.01 -38.59
CA SER A 223 -18.63 0.86 -39.10
C SER A 223 -18.05 1.98 -39.96
N PHE A 224 -18.57 2.08 -41.17
CA PHE A 224 -18.17 3.06 -42.18
C PHE A 224 -18.21 4.51 -41.66
N LYS A 225 -19.10 4.79 -40.72
CA LYS A 225 -19.26 6.10 -40.05
C LYS A 225 -18.13 6.45 -39.08
N GLU A 226 -17.40 5.46 -38.57
CA GLU A 226 -16.28 5.70 -37.64
C GLU A 226 -14.99 6.02 -38.38
N ASN A 227 -14.80 5.45 -39.57
CA ASN A 227 -13.55 5.55 -40.33
C ASN A 227 -13.71 6.37 -41.62
N ILE A 228 -14.62 7.35 -41.59
CA ILE A 228 -15.08 8.06 -42.79
C ILE A 228 -13.98 8.85 -43.50
N PHE A 229 -13.00 9.39 -42.76
CA PHE A 229 -11.83 10.05 -43.34
C PHE A 229 -10.94 9.08 -44.14
N LEU A 230 -10.76 7.86 -43.64
CA LEU A 230 -9.99 6.83 -44.35
C LEU A 230 -10.72 6.37 -45.61
N VAL A 231 -12.03 6.14 -45.51
CA VAL A 231 -12.86 5.76 -46.65
C VAL A 231 -12.79 6.83 -47.73
N MET A 232 -12.89 8.10 -47.35
CA MET A 232 -12.76 9.24 -48.26
C MET A 232 -11.39 9.22 -48.96
N GLY A 233 -10.29 9.08 -48.19
CA GLY A 233 -8.93 9.00 -48.75
C GLY A 233 -8.73 7.82 -49.71
N LEU A 234 -9.18 6.62 -49.34
CA LEU A 234 -9.09 5.44 -50.20
C LEU A 234 -9.89 5.58 -51.49
N SER A 235 -11.07 6.20 -51.42
CA SER A 235 -11.91 6.43 -52.60
C SER A 235 -11.25 7.36 -53.64
N VAL A 236 -10.54 8.39 -53.18
CA VAL A 236 -9.77 9.28 -54.04
C VAL A 236 -8.59 8.55 -54.67
N MET A 237 -7.85 7.75 -53.88
CA MET A 237 -6.70 6.99 -54.40
C MET A 237 -7.12 5.91 -55.41
N LEU A 238 -8.26 5.24 -55.19
CA LEU A 238 -8.85 4.30 -56.15
C LEU A 238 -9.24 4.99 -57.46
N TYR A 239 -9.83 6.18 -57.39
CA TYR A 239 -10.15 6.96 -58.60
C TYR A 239 -8.89 7.31 -59.40
N ILE A 240 -7.83 7.77 -58.73
CA ILE A 240 -6.53 8.07 -59.37
C ILE A 240 -5.95 6.81 -60.04
N MET A 241 -6.08 5.64 -59.40
CA MET A 241 -5.65 4.36 -59.96
C MET A 241 -6.42 4.00 -61.25
N ILE A 242 -7.74 4.19 -61.25
CA ILE A 242 -8.60 3.95 -62.44
C ILE A 242 -8.18 4.87 -63.58
N VAL A 243 -8.01 6.17 -63.32
CA VAL A 243 -7.53 7.15 -64.31
C VAL A 243 -6.14 6.75 -64.84
N GLY A 244 -5.24 6.33 -63.95
CA GLY A 244 -3.91 5.84 -64.31
C GLY A 244 -3.95 4.61 -65.22
N PHE A 245 -4.86 3.66 -64.97
CA PHE A 245 -5.03 2.45 -65.79
C PHE A 245 -5.52 2.79 -67.20
N PHE A 246 -6.47 3.72 -67.32
CA PHE A 246 -6.92 4.21 -68.63
C PHE A 246 -5.80 4.94 -69.39
N LEU A 247 -5.00 5.75 -68.72
CA LEU A 247 -3.81 6.41 -69.29
C LEU A 247 -2.66 5.45 -69.61
N TYR A 248 -2.68 4.22 -69.09
CA TYR A 248 -1.68 3.21 -69.41
C TYR A 248 -2.03 2.48 -70.71
N ASN A 249 -3.31 2.19 -70.94
CA ASN A 249 -3.77 1.52 -72.15
C ASN A 249 -3.79 2.45 -73.38
N SER A 250 -3.84 3.76 -73.16
CA SER A 250 -3.85 4.78 -74.22
C SER A 250 -2.73 5.79 -73.96
N GLU A 251 -1.76 5.95 -74.87
CA GLU A 251 -0.80 7.07 -74.76
C GLU A 251 -1.53 8.40 -74.54
N PRO A 252 -1.01 9.36 -73.76
CA PRO A 252 -1.77 10.54 -73.32
C PRO A 252 -2.38 11.36 -74.47
N LYS A 253 -1.74 11.40 -75.65
CA LYS A 253 -2.31 11.99 -76.87
C LYS A 253 -3.46 11.18 -77.46
N ASN A 254 -3.32 9.85 -77.46
CA ASN A 254 -4.34 8.92 -77.95
C ASN A 254 -5.48 8.74 -76.95
N PHE A 255 -5.29 9.00 -75.65
CA PHE A 255 -6.35 8.91 -74.64
C PHE A 255 -7.47 9.92 -74.91
N ILE A 256 -7.12 11.19 -75.14
CA ILE A 256 -8.09 12.22 -75.52
C ILE A 256 -8.69 11.87 -76.89
N MET A 257 -7.85 11.49 -77.86
CA MET A 257 -8.34 11.17 -79.20
C MET A 257 -9.26 9.94 -79.23
N GLN A 258 -9.03 8.94 -78.37
CA GLN A 258 -9.84 7.72 -78.22
C GLN A 258 -11.15 7.98 -77.44
N LEU A 259 -11.10 8.84 -76.40
CA LEU A 259 -12.29 9.38 -75.73
C LEU A 259 -13.23 10.11 -76.71
N PHE A 260 -12.66 10.78 -77.71
CA PHE A 260 -13.42 11.44 -78.77
C PHE A 260 -13.74 10.50 -79.97
N SER A 261 -12.92 9.46 -80.25
CA SER A 261 -13.13 8.57 -81.41
C SER A 261 -14.18 7.49 -81.20
N GLU A 262 -14.43 7.06 -79.96
CA GLU A 262 -15.60 6.21 -79.63
C GLU A 262 -16.93 6.99 -79.60
N GLY A 263 -16.90 8.25 -80.07
CA GLY A 263 -18.03 9.17 -80.03
C GLY A 263 -18.28 9.74 -78.64
N VAL A 264 -19.46 10.34 -78.44
CA VAL A 264 -19.83 11.05 -77.20
C VAL A 264 -19.87 10.11 -75.98
N TRP A 265 -20.01 8.79 -76.20
CA TRP A 265 -20.19 7.79 -75.14
C TRP A 265 -18.98 7.66 -74.20
N GLY A 266 -17.75 7.73 -74.70
CA GLY A 266 -16.55 7.66 -73.85
C GLY A 266 -16.45 8.84 -72.87
N LEU A 267 -16.72 10.05 -73.36
CA LEU A 267 -16.80 11.26 -72.53
C LEU A 267 -17.94 11.19 -71.51
N ILE A 268 -19.10 10.68 -71.92
CA ILE A 268 -20.25 10.50 -71.02
C ILE A 268 -19.89 9.55 -69.88
N ILE A 269 -19.26 8.41 -70.16
CA ILE A 269 -18.86 7.44 -69.13
C ILE A 269 -17.86 8.04 -68.14
N PHE A 270 -16.85 8.76 -68.63
CA PHE A 270 -15.87 9.42 -67.76
C PHE A 270 -16.50 10.49 -66.86
N ILE A 271 -17.39 11.33 -67.42
CA ILE A 271 -18.13 12.34 -66.67
C ILE A 271 -19.02 11.68 -65.61
N ILE A 272 -19.71 10.59 -65.95
CA ILE A 272 -20.55 9.85 -65.01
C ILE A 272 -19.71 9.30 -63.84
N ILE A 273 -18.56 8.67 -64.11
CA ILE A 273 -17.68 8.12 -63.06
C ILE A 273 -17.18 9.24 -62.14
N SER A 274 -16.76 10.38 -62.70
CA SER A 274 -16.32 11.55 -61.92
C SER A 274 -17.46 12.16 -61.10
N LEU A 275 -18.68 12.23 -61.65
CA LEU A 275 -19.86 12.69 -60.93
C LEU A 275 -20.20 11.74 -59.76
N ILE A 276 -20.13 10.43 -59.98
CA ILE A 276 -20.39 9.41 -58.95
C ILE A 276 -19.41 9.55 -57.78
N THR A 277 -18.11 9.74 -58.06
CA THR A 277 -17.11 9.91 -56.99
C THR A 277 -17.35 11.20 -56.21
N VAL A 278 -17.67 12.32 -56.88
CA VAL A 278 -17.99 13.59 -56.20
C VAL A 278 -19.26 13.46 -55.34
N VAL A 279 -20.33 12.84 -55.86
CA VAL A 279 -21.57 12.60 -55.10
C VAL A 279 -21.30 11.72 -53.88
N PHE A 280 -20.45 10.69 -54.02
CA PHE A 280 -20.04 9.83 -52.91
C PHE A 280 -19.21 10.58 -51.86
N LEU A 281 -18.30 11.48 -52.26
CA LEU A 281 -17.55 12.33 -51.35
C LEU A 281 -18.47 13.30 -50.59
N ILE A 282 -19.44 13.91 -51.28
CA ILE A 282 -20.45 14.77 -50.66
C ILE A 282 -21.30 13.96 -49.66
N TYR A 283 -21.70 12.75 -50.02
CA TYR A 283 -22.41 11.84 -49.11
C TYR A 283 -21.58 11.56 -47.84
N CYS A 284 -20.28 11.29 -47.99
CA CYS A 284 -19.39 11.09 -46.85
C CYS A 284 -19.27 12.35 -45.97
N LEU A 285 -19.14 13.53 -46.58
CA LEU A 285 -19.11 14.82 -45.87
C LEU A 285 -20.41 15.11 -45.10
N VAL A 286 -21.57 14.76 -45.67
CA VAL A 286 -22.87 14.90 -45.00
C VAL A 286 -22.99 13.95 -43.80
N GLN A 287 -22.45 12.73 -43.89
CA GLN A 287 -22.43 11.79 -42.77
C GLN A 287 -21.50 12.25 -41.64
N ILE A 288 -20.40 12.95 -41.95
CA ILE A 288 -19.53 13.57 -40.94
C ILE A 288 -20.30 14.60 -40.11
N LYS A 289 -21.12 15.45 -40.74
CA LYS A 289 -21.91 16.50 -40.03
C LYS A 289 -23.04 15.95 -39.15
N LYS A 290 -23.45 14.70 -39.33
CA LYS A 290 -24.54 14.06 -38.56
C LYS A 290 -24.04 13.33 -37.30
N LYS A 291 -22.73 13.27 -37.09
CA LYS A 291 -22.08 12.64 -35.94
C LYS A 291 -21.72 13.71 -34.91
#